data_AF-A0A1E5BXY6-F1
#
_entry.id   AF-A0A1E5BXY6-F1
#
_cell.length_a   1.000
_cell.length_b   1.000
_cell.length_c   1.000
_cell.angle_alpha   90.00
_cell.angle_beta   90.00
_cell.angle_gamma   90.00
#
_symmetry.space_group_name_H-M   'P 1'
#
loop_
_entity.id
_entity.type
_entity.pdbx_description
1 polymer ?
#
loop_
_entity_poly.entity_id
_entity_poly.type
_entity_poly.pdbx_seq_one_letter_code
_entity_poly.pdbx_strand_id
1 'polypeptide(L)'
;MGRMFKALIIVPILVIRVPAYAEQLDVKVPENSQSISYQQPQAGHEASLSELFSIPSFRAQAIAQPHADLTKLYASAPAAQAELEQLASDIAKQSNGNVLSAGLKGLERATEKVNKELDGDVSRLTDLVRITVETDSIEDLNIAYEQLAASAKTMEVINRFHTPRPSGYRDIKVLVALPESKMIAEVQLHLKAISGVKNGKEHENYEQIQTIERSATLNARDLSQYEVAKIEKLRKESRALYDHAWQGYEPYGIAI
;
A
#
# COMPACT_ATOMS: atom_id res chain seq x y z
N MET A 1 -65.89 43.54 24.89
CA MET A 1 -64.86 42.59 24.43
C MET A 1 -63.66 43.38 23.94
N GLY A 2 -62.57 43.38 24.70
CA GLY A 2 -61.42 44.27 24.53
C GLY A 2 -60.36 43.76 23.53
N ARG A 3 -59.70 44.73 22.89
CA ARG A 3 -58.70 44.65 21.82
C ARG A 3 -57.34 44.18 22.36
N MET A 4 -56.53 43.49 21.52
CA MET A 4 -55.08 43.37 21.72
C MET A 4 -54.34 43.74 20.43
N PHE A 5 -53.65 44.88 20.45
CA PHE A 5 -52.58 45.24 19.52
C PHE A 5 -51.27 44.70 20.11
N LYS A 6 -50.50 43.93 19.32
CA LYS A 6 -49.14 43.50 19.71
C LYS A 6 -48.13 44.57 19.27
N ALA A 7 -47.49 45.20 20.25
CA ALA A 7 -46.42 46.17 20.04
C ALA A 7 -45.10 45.45 19.74
N LEU A 8 -44.36 45.95 18.74
CA LEU A 8 -43.00 45.54 18.40
C LEU A 8 -42.03 46.40 19.23
N ILE A 9 -41.15 45.78 20.02
CA ILE A 9 -40.11 46.48 20.80
C ILE A 9 -38.80 46.43 20.02
N ILE A 10 -38.30 47.61 19.63
CA ILE A 10 -36.97 47.82 19.05
C ILE A 10 -36.04 48.18 20.21
N VAL A 11 -34.98 47.39 20.43
CA VAL A 11 -33.95 47.64 21.46
C VAL A 11 -32.78 48.39 20.81
N PRO A 12 -32.38 49.58 21.30
CA PRO A 12 -31.19 50.26 20.83
C PRO A 12 -29.91 49.66 21.46
N ILE A 13 -28.92 49.33 20.64
CA ILE A 13 -27.59 48.88 21.07
C ILE A 13 -26.75 50.11 21.46
N LEU A 14 -26.37 50.17 22.74
CA LEU A 14 -25.50 51.20 23.30
C LEU A 14 -24.03 50.84 22.99
N VAL A 15 -23.34 51.65 22.18
CA VAL A 15 -21.91 51.47 21.88
C VAL A 15 -21.08 52.15 22.98
N ILE A 16 -20.46 51.36 23.84
CA ILE A 16 -19.46 51.84 24.82
C ILE A 16 -18.10 51.89 24.11
N ARG A 17 -17.50 53.08 24.00
CA ARG A 17 -16.09 53.23 23.58
C ARG A 17 -15.20 53.18 24.82
N VAL A 18 -14.34 52.18 24.91
CA VAL A 18 -13.25 52.13 25.90
C VAL A 18 -12.01 52.75 25.25
N PRO A 19 -11.35 53.76 25.87
CA PRO A 19 -10.07 54.24 25.39
C PRO A 19 -8.99 53.20 25.70
N ALA A 20 -8.24 52.77 24.68
CA ALA A 20 -7.05 51.97 24.86
C ALA A 20 -5.88 52.88 25.28
N TYR A 21 -5.51 52.83 26.56
CA TYR A 21 -4.21 53.30 27.03
C TYR A 21 -3.27 52.09 27.01
N ALA A 22 -2.22 52.15 26.19
CA ALA A 22 -1.15 51.16 26.16
C ALA A 22 0.03 51.69 26.96
N GLU A 23 0.35 51.06 28.09
CA GLU A 23 1.67 51.20 28.73
C GLU A 23 2.70 50.40 27.93
N GLN A 24 3.81 51.04 27.56
CA GLN A 24 4.93 50.36 26.93
C GLN A 24 5.71 49.58 28.00
N LEU A 25 5.63 48.24 27.93
CA LEU A 25 6.55 47.36 28.66
C LEU A 25 7.91 47.38 27.95
N ASP A 26 8.94 47.84 28.66
CA ASP A 26 10.33 47.81 28.20
C ASP A 26 10.88 46.37 28.34
N VAL A 27 10.79 45.60 27.27
CA VAL A 27 11.32 44.23 27.19
C VAL A 27 12.68 44.27 26.50
N LYS A 28 13.75 44.06 27.27
CA LYS A 28 15.09 43.81 26.74
C LYS A 28 15.10 42.54 25.88
N VAL A 29 15.40 42.71 24.59
CA VAL A 29 15.63 41.62 23.64
C VAL A 29 16.98 40.93 23.96
N PRO A 30 17.05 39.60 24.11
CA PRO A 30 18.32 38.90 24.14
C PRO A 30 18.86 38.74 22.71
N GLU A 31 20.08 39.23 22.47
CA GLU A 31 20.88 38.98 21.26
C GLU A 31 21.31 37.50 21.18
N ASN A 32 20.41 36.60 20.78
CA ASN A 32 20.74 35.41 19.98
C ASN A 32 19.47 34.67 19.57
N SER A 33 18.75 35.18 18.57
CA SER A 33 17.67 34.42 17.93
C SER A 33 18.18 33.89 16.61
N GLN A 34 18.78 32.70 16.63
CA GLN A 34 18.90 31.92 15.40
C GLN A 34 17.48 31.67 14.89
N SER A 35 17.20 32.13 13.68
CA SER A 35 15.93 31.89 13.00
C SER A 35 15.74 30.39 12.80
N ILE A 36 14.95 29.77 13.68
CA ILE A 36 14.42 28.43 13.43
C ILE A 36 13.46 28.56 12.26
N SER A 37 13.92 28.15 11.08
CA SER A 37 13.06 27.96 9.93
C SER A 37 12.13 26.78 10.25
N TYR A 38 10.86 27.07 10.54
CA TYR A 38 9.82 26.06 10.52
C TYR A 38 9.53 25.73 9.06
N GLN A 39 10.18 24.70 8.52
CA GLN A 39 9.70 24.06 7.30
C GLN A 39 8.30 23.50 7.60
N GLN A 40 7.31 23.77 6.75
CA GLN A 40 6.02 23.09 6.75
C GLN A 40 6.17 21.74 6.03
N PRO A 41 6.10 20.57 6.70
CA PRO A 41 6.16 19.27 6.03
C PRO A 41 4.88 18.43 6.24
N GLN A 42 3.90 18.91 7.04
CA GLN A 42 2.81 18.05 7.53
C GLN A 42 1.64 17.93 6.54
N ALA A 43 1.26 19.02 5.86
CA ALA A 43 0.09 19.03 4.98
C ALA A 43 0.24 18.15 3.73
N GLY A 44 1.45 18.07 3.15
CA GLY A 44 1.71 17.22 1.99
C GLY A 44 1.68 15.73 2.36
N HIS A 45 2.27 15.37 3.50
CA HIS A 45 2.34 13.98 3.94
C HIS A 45 0.98 13.40 4.34
N GLU A 46 0.15 14.17 5.06
CA GLU A 46 -1.24 13.75 5.36
C GLU A 46 -2.05 13.58 4.07
N ALA A 47 -1.84 14.44 3.06
CA ALA A 47 -2.48 14.30 1.77
C ALA A 47 -2.05 13.02 1.05
N SER A 48 -0.75 12.71 0.99
CA SER A 48 -0.25 11.47 0.38
C SER A 48 -0.76 10.22 1.09
N LEU A 49 -0.85 10.24 2.42
CA LEU A 49 -1.40 9.11 3.19
C LEU A 49 -2.89 8.91 2.94
N SER A 50 -3.65 10.01 2.90
CA SER A 50 -5.08 10.01 2.55
C SER A 50 -5.29 9.45 1.14
N GLU A 51 -4.47 9.90 0.19
CA GLU A 51 -4.48 9.42 -1.19
C GLU A 51 -4.18 7.91 -1.27
N LEU A 52 -3.13 7.44 -0.58
CA LEU A 52 -2.77 6.02 -0.52
C LEU A 52 -3.93 5.15 -0.03
N PHE A 53 -4.64 5.59 1.01
CA PHE A 53 -5.80 4.87 1.53
C PHE A 53 -7.05 5.01 0.66
N SER A 54 -7.12 6.04 -0.17
CA SER A 54 -8.23 6.26 -1.11
C SER A 54 -8.18 5.33 -2.33
N ILE A 55 -7.03 4.73 -2.63
CA ILE A 55 -6.86 3.78 -3.74
C ILE A 55 -7.77 2.55 -3.51
N PRO A 56 -8.83 2.36 -4.33
CA PRO A 56 -9.82 1.33 -4.08
C PRO A 56 -9.27 -0.05 -4.42
N SER A 57 -9.60 -1.04 -3.58
CA SER A 57 -9.39 -2.44 -3.94
C SER A 57 -10.56 -2.92 -4.81
N PHE A 58 -10.25 -3.53 -5.95
CA PHE A 58 -11.25 -4.09 -6.86
C PHE A 58 -10.67 -5.25 -7.65
N ARG A 59 -11.55 -6.07 -8.24
CA ARG A 59 -11.16 -7.15 -9.15
C ARG A 59 -12.15 -7.19 -10.33
N ALA A 60 -11.63 -7.16 -11.55
CA ALA A 60 -12.43 -7.36 -12.76
C ALA A 60 -13.02 -8.78 -12.78
N GLN A 61 -14.23 -8.93 -13.37
CA GLN A 61 -14.94 -10.21 -13.39
C GLN A 61 -14.20 -11.29 -14.22
N ALA A 62 -13.60 -10.89 -15.34
CA ALA A 62 -12.89 -11.80 -16.25
C ALA A 62 -11.41 -11.45 -16.28
N ILE A 63 -10.61 -12.16 -15.48
CA ILE A 63 -9.15 -12.12 -15.53
C ILE A 63 -8.67 -13.50 -15.94
N ALA A 64 -8.14 -13.60 -17.15
CA ALA A 64 -7.60 -14.83 -17.69
C ALA A 64 -6.36 -14.53 -18.54
N GLN A 65 -5.39 -15.43 -18.49
CA GLN A 65 -4.24 -15.41 -19.38
C GLN A 65 -4.65 -15.71 -20.82
N PRO A 66 -3.86 -15.26 -21.82
CA PRO A 66 -4.14 -15.52 -23.23
C PRO A 66 -4.04 -17.01 -23.61
N HIS A 67 -3.41 -17.82 -22.76
CA HIS A 67 -3.25 -19.26 -22.95
C HIS A 67 -3.65 -20.02 -21.68
N ALA A 68 -4.45 -21.07 -21.86
CA ALA A 68 -4.81 -22.04 -20.82
C ALA A 68 -3.92 -23.29 -20.83
N ASP A 69 -2.85 -23.27 -21.63
CA ASP A 69 -1.83 -24.32 -21.69
C ASP A 69 -0.52 -23.77 -21.16
N LEU A 70 0.11 -24.48 -20.22
CA LEU A 70 1.28 -23.99 -19.50
C LEU A 70 2.48 -23.81 -20.44
N THR A 71 2.69 -24.75 -21.37
CA THR A 71 3.79 -24.66 -22.34
C THR A 71 3.64 -23.45 -23.26
N LYS A 72 2.43 -23.20 -23.78
CA LYS A 72 2.15 -22.00 -24.59
C LYS A 72 2.32 -20.72 -23.79
N LEU A 73 1.86 -20.71 -22.55
CA LEU A 73 1.98 -19.55 -21.67
C LEU A 73 3.45 -19.22 -21.36
N TYR A 74 4.28 -20.23 -21.11
CA TYR A 74 5.74 -20.04 -20.95
C TYR A 74 6.45 -19.64 -22.25
N ALA A 75 5.95 -20.04 -23.41
CA ALA A 75 6.53 -19.64 -24.68
C ALA A 75 6.38 -18.12 -24.94
N SER A 76 5.26 -17.51 -24.51
CA SER A 76 5.03 -16.06 -24.65
C SER A 76 5.56 -15.23 -23.48
N ALA A 77 5.79 -15.85 -22.31
CA ALA A 77 6.15 -15.15 -21.08
C ALA A 77 7.46 -14.31 -21.14
N PRO A 78 8.54 -14.72 -21.82
CA PRO A 78 9.77 -13.92 -21.88
C PRO A 78 9.55 -12.54 -22.52
N ALA A 79 8.77 -12.46 -23.60
CA ALA A 79 8.46 -11.20 -24.27
C ALA A 79 7.62 -10.29 -23.36
N ALA A 80 6.62 -10.87 -22.69
CA ALA A 80 5.79 -10.15 -21.72
C ALA A 80 6.59 -9.67 -20.49
N GLN A 81 7.56 -10.45 -20.01
CA GLN A 81 8.43 -10.04 -18.90
C GLN A 81 9.33 -8.86 -19.31
N ALA A 82 9.89 -8.88 -20.53
CA ALA A 82 10.67 -7.75 -21.03
C ALA A 82 9.82 -6.48 -21.20
N GLU A 83 8.58 -6.62 -21.72
CA GLU A 83 7.61 -5.52 -21.79
C GLU A 83 7.31 -4.96 -20.38
N LEU A 84 7.05 -5.83 -19.40
CA LEU A 84 6.79 -5.42 -18.03
C LEU A 84 8.00 -4.73 -17.38
N GLU A 85 9.21 -5.22 -17.62
CA GLU A 85 10.45 -4.63 -17.10
C GLU A 85 10.70 -3.23 -17.67
N GLN A 86 10.42 -3.02 -18.96
CA GLN A 86 10.48 -1.70 -19.56
C GLN A 86 9.46 -0.74 -18.94
N LEU A 87 8.20 -1.19 -18.85
CA LEU A 87 7.12 -0.42 -18.20
C LEU A 87 7.49 -0.04 -16.75
N ALA A 88 7.98 -1.01 -15.97
CA ALA A 88 8.39 -0.79 -14.58
C ALA A 88 9.58 0.17 -14.47
N SER A 89 10.55 0.10 -15.40
CA SER A 89 11.68 1.04 -15.45
C SER A 89 11.22 2.47 -15.63
N ASP A 90 10.24 2.71 -16.51
CA ASP A 90 9.73 4.05 -16.78
C ASP A 90 8.86 4.58 -15.65
N ILE A 91 8.08 3.71 -14.98
CA ILE A 91 7.36 4.06 -13.75
C ILE A 91 8.36 4.43 -12.64
N ALA A 92 9.38 3.60 -12.40
CA ALA A 92 10.37 3.83 -11.37
C ALA A 92 11.13 5.15 -11.56
N LYS A 93 11.47 5.53 -12.79
CA LYS A 93 12.10 6.84 -13.08
C LYS A 93 11.18 8.02 -12.69
N GLN A 94 9.88 7.89 -12.91
CA GLN A 94 8.91 8.96 -12.63
C GLN A 94 8.56 9.07 -11.15
N SER A 95 8.67 7.95 -10.43
CA SER A 95 8.31 7.84 -9.02
C SER A 95 9.52 7.77 -8.09
N ASN A 96 10.72 8.18 -8.53
CA ASN A 96 11.97 8.04 -7.77
C ASN A 96 12.18 6.64 -7.16
N GLY A 97 11.69 5.60 -7.82
CA GLY A 97 11.67 4.23 -7.33
C GLY A 97 12.79 3.37 -7.90
N ASN A 98 12.82 2.11 -7.47
CA ASN A 98 13.72 1.07 -7.93
C ASN A 98 12.92 -0.14 -8.42
N VAL A 99 13.37 -0.75 -9.51
CA VAL A 99 12.78 -1.98 -10.04
C VAL A 99 13.49 -3.18 -9.43
N LEU A 100 12.73 -4.09 -8.84
CA LEU A 100 13.21 -5.39 -8.39
C LEU A 100 12.56 -6.48 -9.24
N SER A 101 13.32 -7.05 -10.18
CA SER A 101 12.88 -8.16 -11.02
C SER A 101 13.52 -9.47 -10.56
N ALA A 102 12.68 -10.48 -10.31
CA ALA A 102 13.09 -11.87 -10.12
C ALA A 102 12.92 -12.70 -11.42
N GLY A 103 12.59 -12.03 -12.52
CA GLY A 103 12.16 -12.67 -13.77
C GLY A 103 10.91 -13.51 -13.62
N LEU A 104 10.75 -14.44 -14.56
CA LEU A 104 9.61 -15.35 -14.63
C LEU A 104 9.50 -16.23 -13.38
N LYS A 105 8.27 -16.56 -13.00
CA LYS A 105 8.02 -17.62 -12.02
C LYS A 105 8.60 -18.94 -12.55
N GLY A 106 9.41 -19.62 -11.73
CA GLY A 106 9.97 -20.92 -12.09
C GLY A 106 8.89 -21.97 -12.35
N LEU A 107 9.12 -22.86 -13.32
CA LEU A 107 8.14 -23.85 -13.81
C LEU A 107 7.57 -24.73 -12.68
N GLU A 108 8.42 -25.24 -11.80
CA GLU A 108 7.98 -26.08 -10.68
C GLU A 108 6.97 -25.36 -9.77
N ARG A 109 7.26 -24.10 -9.41
CA ARG A 109 6.40 -23.28 -8.55
C ARG A 109 5.12 -22.83 -9.26
N ALA A 110 5.17 -22.64 -10.58
CA ALA A 110 3.98 -22.38 -11.38
C ALA A 110 3.06 -23.59 -11.43
N THR A 111 3.60 -24.78 -11.73
CA THR A 111 2.86 -26.04 -11.73
C THR A 111 2.26 -26.34 -10.37
N GLU A 112 3.03 -26.17 -9.28
CA GLU A 112 2.54 -26.32 -7.92
C GLU A 112 1.33 -25.42 -7.66
N LYS A 113 1.44 -24.13 -8.02
CA LYS A 113 0.37 -23.15 -7.81
C LYS A 113 -0.88 -23.48 -8.64
N VAL A 114 -0.71 -23.86 -9.90
CA VAL A 114 -1.83 -24.27 -10.77
C VAL A 114 -2.60 -25.42 -10.15
N ASN A 115 -1.89 -26.46 -9.70
CA ASN A 115 -2.52 -27.66 -9.16
C ASN A 115 -3.15 -27.47 -7.78
N LYS A 116 -2.52 -26.66 -6.91
CA LYS A 116 -2.95 -26.52 -5.50
C LYS A 116 -3.88 -25.34 -5.23
N GLU A 117 -3.73 -24.24 -5.97
CA GLU A 117 -4.43 -22.98 -5.68
C GLU A 117 -5.44 -22.59 -6.79
N LEU A 118 -5.29 -23.14 -8.00
CA LEU A 118 -6.05 -22.73 -9.18
C LEU A 118 -6.87 -23.87 -9.81
N ASP A 119 -7.06 -24.98 -9.09
CA ASP A 119 -7.88 -26.12 -9.53
C ASP A 119 -7.45 -26.72 -10.89
N GLY A 120 -6.16 -26.62 -11.22
CA GLY A 120 -5.61 -27.06 -12.50
C GLY A 120 -5.79 -26.07 -13.66
N ASP A 121 -6.44 -24.92 -13.44
CA ASP A 121 -6.70 -23.93 -14.48
C ASP A 121 -5.53 -22.96 -14.66
N VAL A 122 -4.72 -23.23 -15.68
CA VAL A 122 -3.56 -22.42 -16.07
C VAL A 122 -3.95 -20.99 -16.45
N SER A 123 -5.16 -20.78 -16.96
CA SER A 123 -5.59 -19.43 -17.38
C SER A 123 -5.66 -18.45 -16.19
N ARG A 124 -5.75 -18.98 -14.96
CA ARG A 124 -5.77 -18.20 -13.71
C ARG A 124 -4.37 -17.90 -13.15
N LEU A 125 -3.28 -18.34 -13.79
CA LEU A 125 -1.90 -18.11 -13.32
C LEU A 125 -1.44 -16.69 -13.63
N THR A 126 -1.79 -15.72 -12.78
CA THR A 126 -1.55 -14.29 -13.03
C THR A 126 -0.17 -13.77 -12.61
N ASP A 127 0.62 -14.57 -11.87
CA ASP A 127 1.96 -14.19 -11.36
C ASP A 127 3.09 -14.93 -12.07
N LEU A 128 2.88 -15.38 -13.32
CA LEU A 128 3.96 -15.93 -14.15
C LEU A 128 4.94 -14.84 -14.55
N VAL A 129 4.41 -13.73 -15.06
CA VAL A 129 5.12 -12.49 -15.39
C VAL A 129 4.87 -11.51 -14.25
N ARG A 130 5.93 -11.04 -13.62
CA ARG A 130 5.82 -10.30 -12.36
C ARG A 130 7.00 -9.37 -12.12
N ILE A 131 6.75 -8.30 -11.38
CA ILE A 131 7.77 -7.33 -10.99
C ILE A 131 7.40 -6.60 -9.69
N THR A 132 8.41 -6.03 -9.04
CA THR A 132 8.21 -5.11 -7.93
C THR A 132 8.79 -3.74 -8.29
N VAL A 133 8.06 -2.68 -7.97
CA VAL A 133 8.57 -1.31 -7.91
C VAL A 133 8.61 -0.90 -6.44
N GLU A 134 9.77 -0.49 -5.96
CA GLU A 134 10.03 -0.11 -4.58
C GLU A 134 10.30 1.39 -4.49
N THR A 135 9.65 2.10 -3.58
CA THR A 135 9.83 3.54 -3.34
C THR A 135 10.22 3.84 -1.90
N ASP A 136 10.84 5.00 -1.69
CA ASP A 136 11.28 5.46 -0.36
C ASP A 136 10.19 6.25 0.39
N SER A 137 9.14 6.74 -0.29
CA SER A 137 8.08 7.56 0.29
C SER A 137 6.66 7.16 -0.17
N ILE A 138 5.63 7.57 0.58
CA ILE A 138 4.22 7.35 0.20
C ILE A 138 3.86 8.17 -1.05
N GLU A 139 4.37 9.40 -1.17
CA GLU A 139 4.14 10.25 -2.35
C GLU A 139 4.64 9.57 -3.62
N ASP A 140 5.88 9.08 -3.60
CA ASP A 140 6.46 8.31 -4.69
C ASP A 140 5.66 7.02 -4.98
N LEU A 141 5.16 6.35 -3.94
CA LEU A 141 4.33 5.15 -4.11
C LEU A 141 3.01 5.46 -4.83
N ASN A 142 2.36 6.58 -4.50
CA ASN A 142 1.15 7.04 -5.16
C ASN A 142 1.44 7.38 -6.62
N ILE A 143 2.51 8.12 -6.91
CA ILE A 143 2.96 8.41 -8.27
C ILE A 143 3.18 7.12 -9.05
N ALA A 144 3.85 6.12 -8.46
CA ALA A 144 4.06 4.83 -9.11
C ALA A 144 2.75 4.12 -9.48
N TYR A 145 1.75 4.17 -8.58
CA TYR A 145 0.42 3.61 -8.86
C TYR A 145 -0.31 4.37 -9.98
N GLU A 146 -0.30 5.70 -9.95
CA GLU A 146 -0.91 6.53 -10.99
C GLU A 146 -0.29 6.26 -12.37
N GLN A 147 1.03 6.22 -12.46
CA GLN A 147 1.74 5.93 -13.71
C GLN A 147 1.44 4.51 -14.22
N LEU A 148 1.36 3.52 -13.33
CA LEU A 148 0.97 2.16 -13.71
C LEU A 148 -0.45 2.12 -14.28
N ALA A 149 -1.41 2.76 -13.59
CA ALA A 149 -2.81 2.79 -14.00
C ALA A 149 -3.02 3.56 -15.31
N ALA A 150 -2.19 4.56 -15.61
CA ALA A 150 -2.20 5.30 -16.86
C ALA A 150 -1.57 4.50 -18.03
N SER A 151 -0.58 3.65 -17.75
CA SER A 151 0.24 3.01 -18.78
C SER A 151 -0.24 1.61 -19.18
N ALA A 152 -1.03 0.95 -18.33
CA ALA A 152 -1.55 -0.39 -18.60
C ALA A 152 -2.98 -0.55 -18.09
N LYS A 153 -3.73 -1.49 -18.69
CA LYS A 153 -5.10 -1.75 -18.26
C LYS A 153 -5.10 -2.47 -16.92
N THR A 154 -5.53 -1.79 -15.86
CA THR A 154 -5.68 -2.37 -14.53
C THR A 154 -6.84 -3.39 -14.48
N MET A 155 -6.54 -4.58 -13.99
CA MET A 155 -7.47 -5.72 -13.89
C MET A 155 -7.83 -6.04 -12.44
N GLU A 156 -6.91 -5.84 -11.50
CA GLU A 156 -7.14 -6.00 -10.07
C GLU A 156 -6.25 -5.03 -9.29
N VAL A 157 -6.77 -4.50 -8.19
CA VAL A 157 -5.99 -3.79 -7.17
C VAL A 157 -6.33 -4.38 -5.81
N ILE A 158 -5.30 -4.74 -5.05
CA ILE A 158 -5.41 -5.10 -3.63
C ILE A 158 -4.51 -4.14 -2.85
N ASN A 159 -5.12 -3.18 -2.17
CA ASN A 159 -4.43 -2.21 -1.33
C ASN A 159 -4.32 -2.74 0.10
N ARG A 160 -3.16 -3.32 0.42
CA ARG A 160 -2.87 -3.87 1.75
C ARG A 160 -2.35 -2.82 2.73
N PHE A 161 -2.19 -1.56 2.32
CA PHE A 161 -2.00 -0.46 3.27
C PHE A 161 -3.31 -0.16 3.99
N HIS A 162 -4.44 -0.13 3.26
CA HIS A 162 -5.78 0.02 3.84
C HIS A 162 -6.20 -1.22 4.65
N THR A 163 -5.91 -2.43 4.15
CA THR A 163 -6.26 -3.68 4.85
C THR A 163 -5.06 -4.63 4.89
N PRO A 164 -4.16 -4.47 5.88
CA PRO A 164 -2.96 -5.29 6.01
C PRO A 164 -3.26 -6.78 6.22
N ARG A 165 -2.31 -7.64 5.85
CA ARG A 165 -2.40 -9.08 6.15
C ARG A 165 -2.42 -9.34 7.67
N PRO A 166 -2.83 -10.54 8.12
CA PRO A 166 -2.70 -10.95 9.52
C PRO A 166 -1.27 -10.86 10.07
N SER A 167 -0.25 -10.94 9.22
CA SER A 167 1.15 -10.73 9.58
C SER A 167 1.54 -9.25 9.71
N GLY A 168 0.70 -8.29 9.33
CA GLY A 168 1.08 -6.88 9.17
C GLY A 168 1.68 -6.54 7.81
N TYR A 169 1.83 -7.50 6.89
CA TYR A 169 2.37 -7.19 5.56
C TYR A 169 1.47 -6.21 4.78
N ARG A 170 2.12 -5.24 4.11
CA ARG A 170 1.52 -4.10 3.37
C ARG A 170 2.19 -3.93 2.00
N ASP A 171 1.38 -3.66 0.98
CA ASP A 171 1.76 -3.37 -0.40
C ASP A 171 0.52 -2.93 -1.20
N ILE A 172 0.73 -2.44 -2.41
CA ILE A 172 -0.32 -2.44 -3.43
C ILE A 172 0.02 -3.54 -4.43
N LYS A 173 -0.79 -4.60 -4.47
CA LYS A 173 -0.70 -5.61 -5.53
C LYS A 173 -1.65 -5.22 -6.65
N VAL A 174 -1.12 -5.06 -7.85
CA VAL A 174 -1.88 -4.73 -9.06
C VAL A 174 -1.73 -5.85 -10.08
N LEU A 175 -2.84 -6.28 -10.67
CA LEU A 175 -2.80 -7.06 -11.91
C LEU A 175 -3.08 -6.14 -13.08
N VAL A 176 -2.24 -6.18 -14.10
CA VAL A 176 -2.41 -5.41 -15.34
C VAL A 176 -2.45 -6.34 -16.54
N ALA A 177 -3.24 -5.97 -17.56
CA ALA A 177 -3.12 -6.55 -18.89
C ALA A 177 -2.11 -5.71 -19.68
N LEU A 178 -1.01 -6.34 -20.06
CA LEU A 178 0.09 -5.68 -20.76
C LEU A 178 -0.36 -5.15 -22.14
N PRO A 179 0.03 -3.92 -22.53
CA PRO A 179 -0.42 -3.29 -23.77
C PRO A 179 -0.14 -4.08 -25.06
N GLU A 180 1.02 -4.71 -25.18
CA GLU A 180 1.48 -5.40 -26.38
C GLU A 180 1.18 -6.89 -26.32
N SER A 181 1.75 -7.60 -25.33
CA SER A 181 1.61 -9.05 -25.19
C SER A 181 0.22 -9.50 -24.77
N LYS A 182 -0.59 -8.59 -24.21
CA LYS A 182 -1.90 -8.87 -23.58
C LYS A 182 -1.86 -9.86 -22.42
N MET A 183 -0.67 -10.28 -21.98
CA MET A 183 -0.53 -11.14 -20.81
C MET A 183 -0.95 -10.41 -19.54
N ILE A 184 -1.51 -11.17 -18.60
CA ILE A 184 -1.78 -10.68 -17.26
C ILE A 184 -0.48 -10.78 -16.47
N ALA A 185 -0.05 -9.63 -15.95
CA ALA A 185 1.15 -9.48 -15.16
C ALA A 185 0.82 -8.99 -13.74
N GLU A 186 1.63 -9.42 -12.77
CA GLU A 186 1.56 -8.93 -11.39
C GLU A 186 2.61 -7.84 -11.14
N VAL A 187 2.17 -6.66 -10.70
CA VAL A 187 3.02 -5.58 -10.23
C VAL A 187 2.80 -5.40 -8.74
N GLN A 188 3.87 -5.43 -7.97
CA GLN A 188 3.84 -5.12 -6.54
C GLN A 188 4.48 -3.75 -6.30
N LEU A 189 3.76 -2.83 -5.67
CA LEU A 189 4.29 -1.53 -5.27
C LEU A 189 4.60 -1.56 -3.77
N HIS A 190 5.88 -1.42 -3.42
CA HIS A 190 6.39 -1.52 -2.04
C HIS A 190 7.02 -0.24 -1.54
N LEU A 191 6.86 0.01 -0.24
CA LEU A 191 7.74 0.91 0.48
C LEU A 191 8.99 0.15 0.93
N LYS A 192 10.16 0.78 0.78
CA LYS A 192 11.45 0.14 1.04
C LYS A 192 11.60 -0.45 2.44
N ALA A 193 11.15 0.24 3.49
CA ALA A 193 11.26 -0.30 4.85
C ALA A 193 10.38 -1.55 5.04
N ILE A 194 9.22 -1.61 4.38
CA ILE A 194 8.33 -2.78 4.40
C ILE A 194 8.95 -3.96 3.62
N SER A 195 9.50 -3.68 2.44
CA SER A 195 10.25 -4.66 1.64
C SER A 195 11.47 -5.20 2.38
N GLY A 196 12.18 -4.35 3.13
CA GLY A 196 13.31 -4.74 3.99
C GLY A 196 12.92 -5.75 5.06
N VAL A 197 11.75 -5.61 5.70
CA VAL A 197 11.23 -6.58 6.67
C VAL A 197 10.94 -7.93 5.99
N LYS A 198 10.27 -7.91 4.83
CA LYS A 198 9.91 -9.09 4.05
C LYS A 198 11.12 -9.95 3.67
N ASN A 199 12.26 -9.31 3.38
CA ASN A 199 13.49 -9.99 2.98
C ASN A 199 14.42 -10.31 4.17
N GLY A 200 14.03 -9.96 5.39
CA GLY A 200 14.78 -10.22 6.62
C GLY A 200 14.16 -11.32 7.47
N LYS A 201 14.11 -11.10 8.79
CA LYS A 201 13.60 -12.07 9.79
C LYS A 201 12.16 -12.52 9.53
N GLU A 202 11.33 -11.70 8.89
CA GLU A 202 9.96 -12.10 8.57
C GLU A 202 9.90 -13.22 7.52
N HIS A 203 10.90 -13.31 6.65
CA HIS A 203 10.99 -14.39 5.66
C HIS A 203 10.97 -15.77 6.33
N GLU A 204 11.74 -15.95 7.41
CA GLU A 204 11.79 -17.20 8.18
C GLU A 204 10.44 -17.53 8.83
N ASN A 205 9.75 -16.51 9.37
CA ASN A 205 8.43 -16.69 9.96
C ASN A 205 7.40 -17.09 8.91
N TYR A 206 7.45 -16.46 7.74
CA TYR A 206 6.60 -16.78 6.60
C TYR A 206 6.82 -18.22 6.11
N GLU A 207 8.07 -18.66 5.95
CA GLU A 207 8.39 -20.03 5.53
C GLU A 207 7.91 -21.08 6.54
N GLN A 208 8.04 -20.81 7.84
CA GLN A 208 7.52 -21.69 8.88
C GLN A 208 6.00 -21.81 8.83
N ILE A 209 5.27 -20.68 8.70
CA ILE A 209 3.81 -20.68 8.57
C ILE A 209 3.40 -21.48 7.32
N GLN A 210 4.03 -21.19 6.17
CA GLN A 210 3.79 -21.90 4.91
C GLN A 210 4.03 -23.40 5.05
N THR A 211 5.10 -23.81 5.74
CA THR A 211 5.41 -25.24 5.93
C THR A 211 4.32 -25.93 6.75
N ILE A 212 3.85 -25.29 7.82
CA ILE A 212 2.77 -25.83 8.67
C ILE A 212 1.46 -25.94 7.88
N GLU A 213 1.05 -24.87 7.20
CA GLU A 213 -0.20 -24.83 6.42
C GLU A 213 -0.16 -25.82 5.24
N ARG A 214 0.97 -25.92 4.53
CA ARG A 214 1.16 -26.89 3.44
C ARG A 214 1.13 -28.32 3.96
N SER A 215 1.76 -28.60 5.10
CA SER A 215 1.73 -29.94 5.71
C SER A 215 0.30 -30.37 6.06
N ALA A 216 -0.48 -29.49 6.68
CA ALA A 216 -1.89 -29.77 6.98
C ALA A 216 -2.71 -30.04 5.71
N THR A 217 -2.53 -29.21 4.68
CA THR A 217 -3.20 -29.35 3.37
C THR A 217 -2.82 -30.67 2.67
N LEU A 218 -1.53 -31.00 2.60
CA LEU A 218 -1.04 -32.23 1.96
C LEU A 218 -1.55 -33.51 2.65
N ASN A 219 -1.74 -33.44 3.96
CA ASN A 219 -2.29 -34.55 4.75
C ASN A 219 -3.82 -34.51 4.86
N ALA A 220 -4.49 -33.60 4.13
CA ALA A 220 -5.94 -33.42 4.13
C ALA A 220 -6.54 -33.34 5.55
N ARG A 221 -5.87 -32.60 6.44
CA ARG A 221 -6.28 -32.43 7.84
C ARG A 221 -6.34 -30.97 8.24
N ASP A 222 -7.07 -30.71 9.32
CA ASP A 222 -7.04 -29.42 9.99
C ASP A 222 -5.73 -29.21 10.75
N LEU A 223 -5.45 -27.95 11.05
CA LEU A 223 -4.36 -27.55 11.93
C LEU A 223 -4.66 -27.99 13.37
N SER A 224 -3.68 -28.57 14.04
CA SER A 224 -3.76 -28.85 15.47
C SER A 224 -3.77 -27.56 16.28
N GLN A 225 -4.29 -27.59 17.51
CA GLN A 225 -4.26 -26.43 18.41
C GLN A 225 -2.84 -25.89 18.63
N TYR A 226 -1.85 -26.78 18.69
CA TYR A 226 -0.44 -26.40 18.80
C TYR A 226 0.07 -25.64 17.55
N GLU A 227 -0.28 -26.12 16.36
CA GLU A 227 0.07 -25.46 15.10
C GLU A 227 -0.61 -24.10 14.96
N VAL A 228 -1.89 -23.99 15.34
CA VAL A 228 -2.63 -22.72 15.38
C VAL A 228 -1.92 -21.73 16.31
N ALA A 229 -1.62 -22.12 17.56
CA ALA A 229 -0.93 -21.26 18.52
C ALA A 229 0.47 -20.86 18.02
N LYS A 230 1.19 -21.76 17.34
CA LYS A 230 2.50 -21.47 16.74
C LYS A 230 2.37 -20.44 15.60
N ILE A 231 1.40 -20.60 14.71
CA ILE A 231 1.13 -19.65 13.62
C ILE A 231 0.76 -18.28 14.19
N GLU A 232 -0.10 -18.21 15.21
CA GLU A 232 -0.48 -16.95 15.86
C GLU A 232 0.72 -16.23 16.47
N LYS A 233 1.61 -16.97 17.14
CA LYS A 233 2.87 -16.42 17.67
C LYS A 233 3.73 -15.84 16.54
N LEU A 234 3.97 -16.59 15.47
CA LEU A 234 4.78 -16.14 14.33
C LEU A 234 4.16 -14.91 13.64
N ARG A 235 2.82 -14.88 13.50
CA ARG A 235 2.10 -13.72 12.96
C ARG A 235 2.23 -12.49 13.85
N LYS A 236 2.18 -12.65 15.18
CA LYS A 236 2.39 -11.56 16.14
C LYS A 236 3.80 -10.98 16.05
N GLU A 237 4.81 -11.84 15.95
CA GLU A 237 6.20 -11.42 15.75
C GLU A 237 6.39 -10.65 14.43
N SER A 238 5.83 -11.19 13.35
CA SER A 238 5.86 -10.55 12.02
C SER A 238 5.16 -9.18 12.04
N ARG A 239 4.02 -9.09 12.73
CA ARG A 239 3.24 -7.85 12.86
C ARG A 239 4.03 -6.77 13.56
N ALA A 240 4.72 -7.09 14.64
CA ALA A 240 5.56 -6.12 15.33
C ALA A 240 6.65 -5.53 14.42
N LEU A 241 7.26 -6.36 13.56
CA LEU A 241 8.26 -5.90 12.59
C LEU A 241 7.65 -4.98 11.53
N TYR A 242 6.53 -5.37 10.95
CA TYR A 242 5.86 -4.57 9.92
C TYR A 242 5.26 -3.27 10.45
N ASP A 243 4.68 -3.29 11.65
CA ASP A 243 4.11 -2.09 12.27
C ASP A 243 5.23 -1.09 12.63
N HIS A 244 6.39 -1.57 13.12
CA HIS A 244 7.56 -0.72 13.33
C HIS A 244 8.08 -0.10 12.02
N ALA A 245 8.15 -0.87 10.94
CA ALA A 245 8.55 -0.34 9.63
C ALA A 245 7.51 0.66 9.07
N TRP A 246 6.21 0.43 9.33
CA TRP A 246 5.13 1.31 8.89
C TRP A 246 5.11 2.65 9.64
N GLN A 247 5.43 2.67 10.94
CA GLN A 247 5.49 3.90 11.74
C GLN A 247 6.43 4.96 11.17
N GLY A 248 7.47 4.56 10.43
CA GLY A 248 8.37 5.51 9.74
C GLY A 248 7.69 6.31 8.62
N TYR A 249 6.49 5.92 8.21
CA TYR A 249 5.69 6.55 7.15
C TYR A 249 4.40 7.18 7.66
N GLU A 250 4.10 7.09 8.96
CA GLU A 250 2.98 7.81 9.54
C GLU A 250 3.49 9.18 10.02
N PRO A 251 2.69 10.26 9.87
CA PRO A 251 3.05 11.52 10.50
C PRO A 251 3.23 11.25 11.98
N TYR A 252 4.35 11.69 12.57
CA TYR A 252 4.61 11.54 14.00
C TYR A 252 3.41 12.06 14.80
N GLY A 253 2.53 11.14 15.21
CA GLY A 253 1.57 11.40 16.25
C GLY A 253 2.41 11.63 17.48
N ILE A 254 2.38 12.86 18.00
CA ILE A 254 2.92 13.20 19.30
C ILE A 254 2.50 12.09 20.26
N ALA A 255 3.46 11.33 20.76
CA ALA A 255 3.23 10.47 21.90
C ALA A 255 2.71 11.37 23.03
N ILE A 256 1.43 11.22 23.35
CA ILE A 256 0.82 11.81 24.56
C ILE A 256 1.01 10.81 25.69
#